data_AF-A0A8D2ZR42-F1
#
_entry.id   AF-A0A8D2ZR42-F1
#
_cell.length_a   1.000
_cell.length_b   1.000
_cell.length_c   1.000
_cell.angle_alpha   90.00
_cell.angle_beta   90.00
_cell.angle_gamma   90.00
#
_symmetry.space_group_name_H-M   'P 1'
#
loop_
_entity.id
_entity.type
_entity.pdbx_description
1 polymer ?
#
loop_
_entity_poly.entity_id
_entity_poly.type
_entity_poly.pdbx_seq_one_letter_code
_entity_poly.pdbx_strand_id
1 'polypeptide(L)'
;MLSLVSMISDQVVSNYTSALCVCVCVCVCVCVCVCVCVCVCVCVCVCVCVCVCLCVCVCVCVCDLMVTLLLLLLFVRRSEKMLNDSEAAELLSFLSPSTRPDVKGHTTEYILGLSGNRDGCRFLRSKPDLIVALFALTSDPSIAIVKDCYYILINLSADETLHKVLVEDVKVLPVLLKNLVDPEYPFSDQICSILSNLTRHEKTCKTLFSVFQEELGLTQLVEMFCTEGYNKQATLHCLGLLLSNLTQLPEAREHIVDKNRCVVQRLLPFTQYQTSVVRRGGVIGTLRNCCFDHGHHEWLLSDDVDILPFLLLPLAGPEELSEEENEGLPVDLQYLPEDKKREDDPDIRKMLLETLFLLTATKAGRQTLKEKNVYPIMREFHTWEKEPHVAAAAERLIQVLIGDEPQTGMENLMEVEIPEDVEEKLKEVDVKEQQELEKEEEKRREEEEEEEKKRNSDAEQRDREQESGLIQ
;
A
#
# COMPACT_ATOMS: atom_id res chain seq x y z
N MET A 1 -45.19 -11.11 21.06
CA MET A 1 -45.68 -9.72 21.00
C MET A 1 -45.64 -9.11 22.39
N LEU A 2 -44.51 -8.47 22.75
CA LEU A 2 -44.27 -7.54 23.87
C LEU A 2 -42.78 -7.64 24.26
N SER A 3 -41.88 -7.08 23.45
CA SER A 3 -40.49 -6.74 23.85
C SER A 3 -39.73 -5.90 22.79
N LEU A 4 -40.41 -5.28 21.82
CA LEU A 4 -39.74 -4.55 20.73
C LEU A 4 -40.36 -3.18 20.39
N VAL A 5 -41.14 -2.60 21.32
CA VAL A 5 -41.85 -1.31 21.11
C VAL A 5 -41.34 -0.21 22.06
N SER A 6 -40.07 -0.23 22.51
CA SER A 6 -39.55 0.83 23.40
C SER A 6 -38.25 1.51 22.97
N MET A 7 -37.81 1.39 21.72
CA MET A 7 -36.58 2.07 21.25
C MET A 7 -36.84 3.19 20.24
N ILE A 8 -38.01 3.81 20.27
CA ILE A 8 -38.28 5.07 19.58
C ILE A 8 -38.98 6.01 20.54
N SER A 9 -38.20 6.72 21.36
CA SER A 9 -38.51 8.10 21.78
C SER A 9 -37.28 8.68 22.48
N ASP A 10 -36.84 9.83 21.96
CA ASP A 10 -36.28 10.98 22.71
C ASP A 10 -34.96 11.52 22.14
N GLN A 11 -35.13 12.34 21.10
CA GLN A 11 -34.30 13.54 20.89
C GLN A 11 -35.02 14.74 21.51
N VAL A 12 -34.48 15.38 22.55
CA VAL A 12 -34.69 16.82 22.84
C VAL A 12 -33.50 17.39 23.66
N VAL A 13 -32.70 18.24 23.00
CA VAL A 13 -32.18 19.57 23.41
C VAL A 13 -31.95 19.89 24.91
N SER A 14 -30.73 20.29 25.30
CA SER A 14 -30.49 21.57 26.03
C SER A 14 -29.00 21.94 26.17
N ASN A 15 -28.66 23.15 25.71
CA ASN A 15 -27.44 23.92 26.00
C ASN A 15 -27.29 24.22 27.50
N TYR A 16 -26.07 24.26 28.06
CA TYR A 16 -25.68 25.20 29.12
C TYR A 16 -24.16 25.46 29.15
N THR A 17 -23.85 26.72 29.42
CA THR A 17 -22.59 27.48 29.34
C THR A 17 -21.72 27.42 30.62
N SER A 18 -20.39 27.44 30.42
CA SER A 18 -19.30 28.07 31.21
C SER A 18 -19.31 28.10 32.75
N ALA A 19 -18.22 27.62 33.37
CA ALA A 19 -17.56 28.30 34.50
C ALA A 19 -16.12 27.76 34.70
N LEU A 20 -15.11 28.59 34.39
CA LEU A 20 -13.70 28.38 34.73
C LEU A 20 -13.43 28.90 36.15
N CYS A 21 -12.74 28.10 36.98
CA CYS A 21 -12.07 28.55 38.20
C CYS A 21 -10.66 27.96 38.23
N VAL A 22 -9.64 28.83 38.31
CA VAL A 22 -8.21 28.45 38.41
C VAL A 22 -7.78 28.59 39.87
N CYS A 23 -7.19 27.54 40.43
CA CYS A 23 -6.57 27.54 41.76
C CYS A 23 -5.08 27.18 41.59
N VAL A 24 -4.15 28.01 42.07
CA VAL A 24 -2.71 27.73 42.07
C VAL A 24 -2.29 27.19 43.42
N CYS A 25 -1.67 26.01 43.45
CA CYS A 25 -1.09 25.40 44.65
C CYS A 25 0.37 25.00 44.36
N VAL A 26 1.32 25.42 45.20
CA VAL A 26 2.75 25.08 45.10
C VAL A 26 3.08 23.94 46.07
N CYS A 27 3.64 22.84 45.56
CA CYS A 27 4.03 21.69 46.36
C CYS A 27 5.46 21.25 46.00
N VAL A 28 6.34 21.08 46.99
CA VAL A 28 7.74 20.64 46.84
C VAL A 28 7.82 19.15 47.15
N CYS A 29 8.39 18.33 46.24
CA CYS A 29 8.59 16.90 46.48
C CYS A 29 9.97 16.45 45.98
N VAL A 30 10.65 15.61 46.77
CA VAL A 30 12.00 15.06 46.55
C VAL A 30 11.88 13.64 45.98
N CYS A 31 12.59 13.33 44.89
CA CYS A 31 12.59 12.01 44.26
C CYS A 31 13.98 11.36 44.38
N VAL A 32 14.04 10.06 44.68
CA VAL A 32 15.27 9.24 44.63
C VAL A 32 15.15 8.27 43.46
N CYS A 33 16.12 8.29 42.54
CA CYS A 33 16.18 7.37 41.40
C CYS A 33 17.39 6.44 41.55
N VAL A 34 17.25 5.16 41.20
CA VAL A 34 18.36 4.19 41.11
C VAL A 34 18.50 3.74 39.66
N CYS A 35 19.64 4.00 39.05
CA CYS A 35 19.99 3.51 37.72
C CYS A 35 21.03 2.39 37.86
N VAL A 36 20.91 1.30 37.08
CA VAL A 36 21.95 0.27 36.97
C VAL A 36 22.45 0.25 35.53
N CYS A 37 23.72 0.59 35.34
CA CYS A 37 24.43 0.47 34.07
C CYS A 37 25.41 -0.71 34.19
N VAL A 38 25.46 -1.60 33.20
CA VAL A 38 26.44 -2.69 33.15
C VAL A 38 27.50 -2.33 32.12
N CYS A 39 28.66 -1.87 32.58
CA CYS A 39 29.89 -1.81 31.79
C CYS A 39 31.01 -2.46 32.62
N VAL A 40 31.78 -3.31 31.96
CA VAL A 40 32.74 -4.24 32.55
C VAL A 40 33.99 -3.49 33.05
N CYS A 41 34.40 -3.78 34.30
CA CYS A 41 35.67 -3.46 34.97
C CYS A 41 35.78 -2.18 35.85
N VAL A 42 35.58 -2.42 37.15
CA VAL A 42 36.22 -1.85 38.36
C VAL A 42 36.11 -0.34 38.61
N CYS A 43 34.92 0.11 39.04
CA CYS A 43 34.72 1.20 40.03
C CYS A 43 33.27 1.13 40.54
N VAL A 44 33.04 0.72 41.79
CA VAL A 44 31.71 0.78 42.42
C VAL A 44 31.50 2.19 42.95
N CYS A 45 30.73 3.01 42.22
CA CYS A 45 30.35 4.35 42.64
C CYS A 45 28.86 4.35 42.99
N VAL A 46 28.52 4.39 44.28
CA VAL A 46 27.15 4.68 44.72
C VAL A 46 27.02 6.20 44.80
N CYS A 47 26.40 6.81 43.80
CA CYS A 47 26.09 8.23 43.80
C CYS A 47 24.66 8.41 44.36
N VAL A 48 24.53 8.95 45.57
CA VAL A 48 23.24 9.44 46.09
C VAL A 48 23.11 10.90 45.67
N CYS A 49 22.31 11.17 44.64
CA CYS A 49 21.99 12.53 44.21
C CYS A 49 20.65 12.93 44.84
N VAL A 50 20.65 13.95 45.72
CA VAL A 50 19.42 14.59 46.19
C VAL A 50 19.14 15.76 45.26
N CYS A 51 18.11 15.64 44.42
CA CYS A 51 17.66 16.71 43.54
C CYS A 51 16.37 17.31 44.11
N VAL A 52 16.34 18.63 44.34
CA VAL A 52 15.12 19.39 44.65
C VAL A 52 14.59 19.97 43.35
N CYS A 53 13.44 19.49 42.88
CA CYS A 53 12.80 19.98 41.66
C CYS A 53 11.58 20.85 42.04
N LEU A 54 11.47 22.04 41.45
CA LEU A 54 10.26 22.87 41.46
C LEU A 54 9.38 22.43 40.29
N CYS A 55 8.21 21.85 40.55
CA CYS A 55 7.23 21.49 39.52
C CYS A 55 5.94 22.29 39.74
N VAL A 56 5.42 22.90 38.66
CA VAL A 56 4.10 23.57 38.62
C VAL A 56 3.07 22.56 38.13
N CYS A 57 2.08 22.21 38.94
CA CYS A 57 1.00 21.29 38.55
C CYS A 57 -0.23 22.09 38.14
N VAL A 58 -0.79 21.82 36.96
CA VAL A 58 -2.13 22.25 36.55
C VAL A 58 -3.10 21.11 36.85
N CYS A 59 -4.01 21.33 37.80
CA CYS A 59 -5.06 20.37 38.14
C CYS A 59 -6.29 20.64 37.24
N VAL A 60 -6.62 19.72 36.34
CA VAL A 60 -7.95 19.70 35.70
C VAL A 60 -8.84 18.77 36.52
N CYS A 61 -9.89 19.33 37.11
CA CYS A 61 -10.85 18.63 37.95
C CYS A 61 -11.54 17.50 37.16
N VAL A 62 -11.59 16.33 37.78
CA VAL A 62 -12.13 15.07 37.28
C VAL A 62 -13.65 15.14 37.21
N CYS A 63 -14.19 15.69 36.11
CA CYS A 63 -15.59 15.49 35.75
C CYS A 63 -15.76 14.85 34.35
N ASP A 64 -14.73 14.88 33.50
CA ASP A 64 -14.73 14.17 32.20
C ASP A 64 -14.10 12.78 32.25
N LEU A 65 -13.21 12.47 33.21
CA LEU A 65 -12.55 11.16 33.22
C LEU A 65 -13.53 10.02 33.52
N MET A 66 -14.65 10.25 34.20
CA MET A 66 -15.65 9.19 34.34
C MET A 66 -16.37 8.89 33.03
N VAL A 67 -16.64 9.88 32.17
CA VAL A 67 -17.30 9.65 30.88
C VAL A 67 -16.31 9.11 29.86
N THR A 68 -15.07 9.61 29.82
CA THR A 68 -14.02 9.10 28.94
C THR A 68 -13.49 7.75 29.39
N LEU A 69 -13.43 7.45 30.70
CA LEU A 69 -13.14 6.11 31.20
C LEU A 69 -14.38 5.20 31.09
N LEU A 70 -15.63 5.68 31.13
CA LEU A 70 -16.78 4.84 30.80
C LEU A 70 -16.81 4.54 29.30
N LEU A 71 -16.48 5.50 28.44
CA LEU A 71 -16.38 5.33 26.98
C LEU A 71 -15.16 4.49 26.61
N LEU A 72 -14.00 4.69 27.24
CA LEU A 72 -12.83 3.81 27.13
C LEU A 72 -13.11 2.46 27.77
N LEU A 73 -13.87 2.35 28.87
CA LEU A 73 -14.30 1.05 29.40
C LEU A 73 -15.44 0.46 28.56
N LEU A 74 -16.20 1.21 27.76
CA LEU A 74 -17.14 0.65 26.78
C LEU A 74 -16.40 0.25 25.49
N PHE A 75 -15.32 0.95 25.15
CA PHE A 75 -14.43 0.69 24.01
C PHE A 75 -13.41 -0.43 24.33
N VAL A 76 -12.98 -0.57 25.59
CA VAL A 76 -12.01 -1.56 26.11
C VAL A 76 -12.71 -2.72 26.87
N ARG A 77 -13.88 -2.54 27.50
CA ARG A 77 -14.75 -3.69 27.91
C ARG A 77 -15.59 -4.24 26.77
N ARG A 78 -15.38 -3.82 25.53
CA ARG A 78 -15.59 -4.74 24.40
C ARG A 78 -14.47 -5.81 24.37
N SER A 79 -14.15 -6.34 25.55
CA SER A 79 -13.54 -7.63 25.74
C SER A 79 -14.53 -8.63 25.14
N GLU A 80 -14.08 -9.18 24.02
CA GLU A 80 -14.76 -10.12 23.14
C GLU A 80 -15.48 -11.24 23.87
N LYS A 81 -16.77 -11.04 24.14
CA LYS A 81 -17.67 -12.19 24.11
C LYS A 81 -17.85 -12.52 22.63
N MET A 82 -16.98 -13.37 22.09
CA MET A 82 -17.18 -13.98 20.78
C MET A 82 -18.59 -14.55 20.74
N LEU A 83 -19.33 -14.24 19.67
CA LEU A 83 -20.71 -14.69 19.48
C LEU A 83 -20.76 -16.19 19.67
N ASN A 84 -21.65 -16.65 20.53
CA ASN A 84 -21.87 -18.08 20.69
C ASN A 84 -22.64 -18.63 19.48
N ASP A 85 -22.70 -19.96 19.36
CA ASP A 85 -23.33 -20.62 18.22
C ASP A 85 -24.81 -20.25 18.03
N SER A 86 -25.53 -19.95 19.11
CA SER A 86 -26.93 -19.51 19.05
C SER A 86 -27.05 -18.10 18.49
N GLU A 87 -26.21 -17.17 18.94
CA GLU A 87 -26.18 -15.79 18.43
C GLU A 87 -25.76 -15.77 16.95
N ALA A 88 -24.82 -16.64 16.55
CA ALA A 88 -24.44 -16.80 15.15
C ALA A 88 -25.60 -17.34 14.28
N ALA A 89 -26.38 -18.29 14.80
CA ALA A 89 -27.56 -18.81 14.11
C ALA A 89 -28.68 -17.77 13.97
N GLU A 90 -28.86 -16.89 14.97
CA GLU A 90 -29.78 -15.76 14.88
C GLU A 90 -29.34 -14.77 13.80
N LEU A 91 -28.07 -14.37 13.78
CA LEU A 91 -27.52 -13.51 12.73
C LEU A 91 -27.71 -14.12 11.33
N LEU A 92 -27.46 -15.42 11.18
CA LEU A 92 -27.68 -16.13 9.92
C LEU A 92 -29.13 -16.02 9.45
N SER A 93 -30.09 -16.16 10.37
CA SER A 93 -31.52 -16.01 10.04
C SER A 93 -31.87 -14.60 9.55
N PHE A 94 -31.19 -13.58 10.08
CA PHE A 94 -31.39 -12.19 9.68
C PHE A 94 -30.80 -11.85 8.30
N LEU A 95 -29.84 -12.64 7.81
CA LEU A 95 -29.24 -12.48 6.49
C LEU A 95 -30.02 -13.13 5.34
N SER A 96 -31.15 -13.79 5.61
CA SER A 96 -31.99 -14.38 4.55
C SER A 96 -32.46 -13.31 3.56
N PRO A 97 -32.43 -13.55 2.23
CA PRO A 97 -32.88 -12.59 1.22
C PRO A 97 -34.32 -12.07 1.44
N SER A 98 -35.19 -12.93 2.01
CA SER A 98 -36.59 -12.61 2.33
C SER A 98 -36.78 -11.79 3.61
N THR A 99 -35.74 -11.63 4.43
CA THR A 99 -35.79 -10.84 5.66
C THR A 99 -35.99 -9.36 5.33
N ARG A 100 -36.68 -8.65 6.23
CA ARG A 100 -36.96 -7.23 6.05
C ARG A 100 -35.67 -6.42 5.85
N PRO A 101 -35.63 -5.44 4.93
CA PRO A 101 -34.43 -4.67 4.63
C PRO A 101 -33.80 -3.96 5.82
N ASP A 102 -34.61 -3.44 6.75
CA ASP A 102 -34.13 -2.78 7.96
C ASP A 102 -33.33 -3.74 8.86
N VAL A 103 -33.82 -4.97 9.03
CA VAL A 103 -33.14 -6.01 9.82
C VAL A 103 -31.85 -6.45 9.15
N LYS A 104 -31.89 -6.68 7.82
CA LYS A 104 -30.67 -7.02 7.05
C LYS A 104 -29.63 -5.91 7.16
N GLY A 105 -30.01 -4.65 6.98
CA GLY A 105 -29.09 -3.51 7.04
C GLY A 105 -28.35 -3.40 8.38
N HIS A 106 -29.06 -3.49 9.51
CA HIS A 106 -28.40 -3.49 10.82
C HIS A 106 -27.49 -4.71 11.02
N THR A 107 -27.88 -5.85 10.45
CA THR A 107 -27.10 -7.10 10.54
C THR A 107 -25.81 -7.00 9.72
N THR A 108 -25.88 -6.49 8.48
CA THR A 108 -24.69 -6.29 7.63
C THR A 108 -23.77 -5.23 8.20
N GLU A 109 -24.29 -4.13 8.73
CA GLU A 109 -23.50 -3.09 9.40
C GLU A 109 -22.74 -3.65 10.61
N TYR A 110 -23.40 -4.45 11.44
CA TYR A 110 -22.76 -5.11 12.59
C TYR A 110 -21.63 -6.06 12.14
N ILE A 111 -21.87 -6.88 11.11
CA ILE A 111 -20.86 -7.81 10.58
C ILE A 111 -19.73 -7.06 9.88
N LEU A 112 -20.00 -5.92 9.25
CA LEU A 112 -18.96 -5.05 8.70
C LEU A 112 -17.99 -4.61 9.80
N GLY A 113 -18.52 -4.13 10.94
CA GLY A 113 -17.69 -3.82 12.11
C GLY A 113 -16.91 -5.02 12.66
N LEU A 114 -17.49 -6.23 12.60
CA LEU A 114 -16.82 -7.47 13.00
C LEU A 114 -15.66 -7.83 12.05
N SER A 115 -15.88 -7.74 10.74
CA SER A 115 -14.88 -8.05 9.72
C SER A 115 -13.68 -7.10 9.71
N GLY A 116 -13.79 -5.92 10.36
CA GLY A 116 -12.73 -4.92 10.41
C GLY A 116 -11.56 -5.27 11.34
N ASN A 117 -11.57 -6.40 12.03
CA ASN A 117 -10.49 -6.83 12.92
C ASN A 117 -10.21 -8.33 12.84
N ARG A 118 -9.04 -8.73 13.35
CA ARG A 118 -8.50 -10.10 13.22
C ARG A 118 -9.38 -11.16 13.87
N ASP A 119 -9.91 -10.88 15.07
CA ASP A 119 -10.70 -11.85 15.81
C ASP A 119 -12.09 -12.05 15.20
N GLY A 120 -12.69 -11.00 14.65
CA GLY A 120 -13.92 -11.09 13.88
C GLY A 120 -13.73 -11.85 12.55
N CYS A 121 -12.63 -11.63 11.83
CA CYS A 121 -12.27 -12.45 10.67
C CYS A 121 -12.11 -13.93 11.04
N ARG A 122 -11.44 -14.22 12.17
CA ARG A 122 -11.29 -15.59 12.69
C ARG A 122 -12.64 -16.23 13.02
N PHE A 123 -13.56 -15.47 13.62
CA PHE A 123 -14.93 -15.92 13.88
C PHE A 123 -15.68 -16.23 12.58
N LEU A 124 -15.68 -15.32 11.61
CA LEU A 124 -16.35 -15.50 10.33
C LEU A 124 -15.78 -16.69 9.54
N ARG A 125 -14.46 -16.90 9.60
CA ARG A 125 -13.81 -18.09 9.04
C ARG A 125 -14.34 -19.40 9.63
N SER A 126 -14.73 -19.41 10.90
CA SER A 126 -15.33 -20.59 11.55
C SER A 126 -16.82 -20.79 11.21
N LYS A 127 -17.44 -19.83 10.50
CA LYS A 127 -18.87 -19.79 10.16
C LYS A 127 -19.05 -19.50 8.66
N PRO A 128 -18.63 -20.40 7.75
CA PRO A 128 -18.74 -20.16 6.31
C PRO A 128 -20.18 -19.89 5.84
N ASP A 129 -21.20 -20.45 6.51
CA ASP A 129 -22.61 -20.19 6.20
C ASP A 129 -23.00 -18.71 6.29
N LEU A 130 -22.40 -17.95 7.23
CA LEU A 130 -22.60 -16.50 7.32
C LEU A 130 -22.03 -15.81 6.09
N ILE A 131 -20.84 -16.23 5.64
CA ILE A 131 -20.18 -15.66 4.46
C ILE A 131 -20.98 -15.99 3.19
N VAL A 132 -21.52 -17.21 3.07
CA VAL A 132 -22.42 -17.59 1.98
C VAL A 132 -23.67 -16.71 1.95
N ALA A 133 -24.29 -16.47 3.11
CA ALA A 133 -25.46 -15.60 3.20
C ALA A 133 -25.13 -14.14 2.84
N LEU A 134 -24.02 -13.60 3.32
CA LEU A 134 -23.53 -12.26 2.97
C LEU A 134 -23.24 -12.15 1.48
N PHE A 135 -22.63 -13.18 0.88
CA PHE A 135 -22.36 -13.22 -0.55
C PHE A 135 -23.65 -13.25 -1.37
N ALA A 136 -24.68 -13.99 -0.94
CA ALA A 136 -25.99 -13.97 -1.59
C ALA A 136 -26.64 -12.57 -1.57
N LEU A 137 -26.42 -11.80 -0.50
CA LEU A 137 -26.90 -10.43 -0.38
C LEU A 137 -26.15 -9.40 -1.26
N THR A 138 -25.08 -9.79 -1.98
CA THR A 138 -24.49 -8.94 -3.02
C THR A 138 -25.44 -8.68 -4.21
N SER A 139 -26.54 -9.45 -4.29
CA SER A 139 -27.61 -9.27 -5.26
C SER A 139 -28.89 -8.68 -4.64
N ASP A 140 -28.81 -8.09 -3.44
CA ASP A 140 -29.95 -7.51 -2.76
C ASP A 140 -30.48 -6.24 -3.47
N PRO A 141 -31.81 -5.98 -3.46
CA PRO A 141 -32.36 -4.74 -4.01
C PRO A 141 -31.85 -3.46 -3.33
N SER A 142 -31.41 -3.54 -2.07
CA SER A 142 -30.87 -2.41 -1.33
C SER A 142 -29.38 -2.21 -1.61
N ILE A 143 -29.03 -1.13 -2.29
CA ILE A 143 -27.64 -0.74 -2.58
C ILE A 143 -26.82 -0.60 -1.29
N ALA A 144 -27.41 -0.13 -0.18
CA ALA A 144 -26.71 -0.01 1.09
C ALA A 144 -26.28 -1.38 1.65
N ILE A 145 -27.14 -2.39 1.55
CA ILE A 145 -26.84 -3.76 1.98
C ILE A 145 -25.75 -4.36 1.08
N VAL A 146 -25.90 -4.22 -0.24
CA VAL A 146 -24.91 -4.72 -1.21
C VAL A 146 -23.53 -4.08 -0.95
N LYS A 147 -23.52 -2.77 -0.67
CA LYS A 147 -22.31 -2.03 -0.31
C LYS A 147 -21.63 -2.65 0.92
N ASP A 148 -22.36 -2.84 2.02
CA ASP A 148 -21.80 -3.45 3.23
C ASP A 148 -21.22 -4.84 2.95
N CYS A 149 -21.95 -5.67 2.18
CA CYS A 149 -21.49 -7.00 1.78
C CYS A 149 -20.16 -6.95 1.00
N TYR A 150 -20.01 -6.02 0.06
CA TYR A 150 -18.74 -5.85 -0.66
C TYR A 150 -17.60 -5.40 0.25
N TYR A 151 -17.83 -4.46 1.17
CA TYR A 151 -16.79 -4.05 2.12
C TYR A 151 -16.40 -5.17 3.10
N ILE A 152 -17.37 -5.99 3.54
CA ILE A 152 -17.08 -7.21 4.30
C ILE A 152 -16.18 -8.14 3.48
N LEU A 153 -16.53 -8.42 2.22
CA LEU A 153 -15.72 -9.28 1.35
C LEU A 153 -14.32 -8.72 1.10
N ILE A 154 -14.16 -7.40 0.98
CA ILE A 154 -12.85 -6.75 0.92
C ILE A 154 -12.02 -7.07 2.16
N ASN A 155 -12.60 -6.87 3.36
CA ASN A 155 -11.91 -7.17 4.62
C ASN A 155 -11.54 -8.66 4.74
N LEU A 156 -12.47 -9.55 4.40
CA LEU A 156 -12.23 -10.99 4.45
C LEU A 156 -11.17 -11.44 3.43
N SER A 157 -11.17 -10.86 2.23
CA SER A 157 -10.17 -11.16 1.19
C SER A 157 -8.78 -10.66 1.53
N ALA A 158 -8.63 -9.69 2.44
CA ALA A 158 -7.34 -9.21 2.89
C ALA A 158 -6.64 -10.17 3.88
N ASP A 159 -7.38 -11.12 4.47
CA ASP A 159 -6.84 -12.15 5.35
C ASP A 159 -6.63 -13.46 4.56
N GLU A 160 -5.36 -13.82 4.34
CA GLU A 160 -4.97 -15.03 3.61
C GLU A 160 -5.65 -16.30 4.14
N THR A 161 -5.93 -16.36 5.44
CA THR A 161 -6.52 -17.54 6.06
C THR A 161 -7.97 -17.78 5.67
N LEU A 162 -8.64 -16.78 5.09
CA LEU A 162 -10.01 -16.85 4.57
C LEU A 162 -10.07 -17.17 3.07
N HIS A 163 -8.96 -17.12 2.34
CA HIS A 163 -8.94 -17.32 0.89
C HIS A 163 -9.56 -18.65 0.48
N LYS A 164 -9.22 -19.72 1.19
CA LYS A 164 -9.79 -21.05 0.93
C LYS A 164 -11.31 -21.04 1.06
N VAL A 165 -11.83 -20.42 2.12
CA VAL A 165 -13.28 -20.34 2.38
C VAL A 165 -13.96 -19.54 1.26
N LEU A 166 -13.40 -18.38 0.88
CA LEU A 166 -13.97 -17.54 -0.17
C LEU A 166 -13.97 -18.23 -1.54
N VAL A 167 -12.88 -18.91 -1.90
CA VAL A 167 -12.69 -19.49 -3.24
C VAL A 167 -13.34 -20.88 -3.37
N GLU A 168 -13.21 -21.75 -2.38
CA GLU A 168 -13.68 -23.15 -2.46
C GLU A 168 -15.08 -23.34 -1.88
N ASP A 169 -15.34 -22.80 -0.69
CA ASP A 169 -16.61 -23.02 0.03
C ASP A 169 -17.71 -22.07 -0.48
N VAL A 170 -17.41 -20.77 -0.57
CA VAL A 170 -18.35 -19.73 -1.00
C VAL A 170 -18.38 -19.58 -2.53
N LYS A 171 -17.27 -19.91 -3.21
CA LYS A 171 -17.11 -19.82 -4.67
C LYS A 171 -17.41 -18.43 -5.22
N VAL A 172 -16.75 -17.43 -4.67
CA VAL A 172 -17.00 -16.03 -5.05
C VAL A 172 -16.62 -15.71 -6.50
N LEU A 173 -15.59 -16.37 -7.04
CA LEU A 173 -14.94 -15.96 -8.29
C LEU A 173 -15.88 -15.89 -9.52
N PRO A 174 -16.70 -16.91 -9.85
CA PRO A 174 -17.52 -16.85 -11.06
C PRO A 174 -18.51 -15.68 -11.08
N VAL A 175 -19.12 -15.35 -9.93
CA VAL A 175 -20.06 -14.21 -9.84
C VAL A 175 -19.31 -12.88 -9.89
N LEU A 176 -18.19 -12.77 -9.17
CA LEU A 176 -17.37 -11.55 -9.19
C LEU A 176 -16.87 -11.24 -10.61
N LEU A 177 -16.34 -12.25 -11.32
CA LEU A 177 -15.87 -12.07 -12.70
C LEU A 177 -17.01 -11.71 -13.65
N LYS A 178 -18.16 -12.39 -13.55
CA LYS A 178 -19.34 -12.05 -14.35
C LYS A 178 -19.78 -10.60 -14.14
N ASN A 179 -19.82 -10.13 -12.90
CA ASN A 179 -20.24 -8.76 -12.56
C ASN A 179 -19.18 -7.73 -12.97
N LEU A 180 -17.89 -8.07 -12.89
CA LEU A 180 -16.79 -7.18 -13.26
C LEU A 180 -16.83 -6.79 -14.75
N VAL A 181 -17.26 -7.71 -15.61
CA VAL A 181 -17.36 -7.47 -17.07
C VAL A 181 -18.50 -6.54 -17.44
N ASP A 182 -19.53 -6.44 -16.60
CA ASP A 182 -20.68 -5.57 -16.87
C ASP A 182 -20.27 -4.08 -16.76
N PRO A 183 -20.33 -3.32 -17.86
CA PRO A 183 -19.91 -1.91 -17.89
C PRO A 183 -20.84 -0.99 -17.09
N GLU A 184 -22.00 -1.46 -16.63
CA GLU A 184 -22.92 -0.70 -15.79
C GLU A 184 -22.89 -1.16 -14.32
N TYR A 185 -22.08 -2.16 -13.97
CA TYR A 185 -22.11 -2.70 -12.61
C TYR A 185 -21.50 -1.72 -11.59
N PRO A 186 -22.24 -1.31 -10.54
CA PRO A 186 -21.83 -0.22 -9.64
C PRO A 186 -20.70 -0.57 -8.67
N PHE A 187 -20.43 -1.85 -8.42
CA PHE A 187 -19.46 -2.30 -7.42
C PHE A 187 -18.18 -2.88 -8.03
N SER A 188 -17.89 -2.57 -9.29
CA SER A 188 -16.73 -3.12 -10.00
C SER A 188 -15.40 -2.74 -9.33
N ASP A 189 -15.27 -1.54 -8.75
CA ASP A 189 -14.06 -1.15 -8.02
C ASP A 189 -13.84 -2.02 -6.77
N GLN A 190 -14.91 -2.35 -6.03
CA GLN A 190 -14.83 -3.26 -4.89
C GLN A 190 -14.48 -4.69 -5.33
N ILE A 191 -15.02 -5.14 -6.46
CA ILE A 191 -14.63 -6.43 -7.05
C ILE A 191 -13.14 -6.42 -7.38
N CYS A 192 -12.63 -5.36 -8.03
CA CYS A 192 -11.19 -5.25 -8.31
C CYS A 192 -10.36 -5.34 -7.03
N SER A 193 -10.75 -4.65 -5.94
CA SER A 193 -10.05 -4.74 -4.65
C SER A 193 -10.06 -6.16 -4.07
N ILE A 194 -11.19 -6.87 -4.12
CA ILE A 194 -11.30 -8.26 -3.64
C ILE A 194 -10.36 -9.17 -4.45
N LEU A 195 -10.39 -9.08 -5.78
CA LEU A 195 -9.54 -9.91 -6.64
C LEU A 195 -8.05 -9.59 -6.45
N SER A 196 -7.69 -8.31 -6.30
CA SER A 196 -6.32 -7.90 -5.98
C SER A 196 -5.86 -8.46 -4.64
N ASN A 197 -6.71 -8.50 -3.61
CA ASN A 197 -6.35 -9.08 -2.32
C ASN A 197 -6.15 -10.59 -2.41
N LEU A 198 -7.07 -11.31 -3.07
CA LEU A 198 -6.98 -12.75 -3.27
C LEU A 198 -5.74 -13.18 -4.07
N THR A 199 -5.19 -12.29 -4.92
CA THR A 199 -4.03 -12.61 -5.77
C THR A 199 -2.67 -12.26 -5.16
N ARG A 200 -2.60 -11.68 -3.95
CA ARG A 200 -1.32 -11.33 -3.30
C ARG A 200 -0.40 -12.53 -3.04
N HIS A 201 -0.98 -13.70 -2.81
CA HIS A 201 -0.24 -14.92 -2.50
C HIS A 201 -0.32 -15.91 -3.66
N GLU A 202 0.82 -16.46 -4.06
CA GLU A 202 0.98 -17.31 -5.24
C GLU A 202 -0.04 -18.47 -5.32
N LYS A 203 -0.31 -19.14 -4.18
CA LYS A 203 -1.23 -20.28 -4.13
C LYS A 203 -2.67 -19.91 -4.56
N THR A 204 -3.21 -18.84 -3.98
CA THR A 204 -4.56 -18.36 -4.33
C THR A 204 -4.55 -17.71 -5.71
N CYS A 205 -3.47 -17.03 -6.07
CA CYS A 205 -3.29 -16.47 -7.40
C CYS A 205 -3.37 -17.52 -8.50
N LYS A 206 -2.70 -18.68 -8.35
CA LYS A 206 -2.80 -19.81 -9.30
C LYS A 206 -4.24 -20.29 -9.48
N THR A 207 -4.96 -20.44 -8.38
CA THR A 207 -6.36 -20.89 -8.41
C THR A 207 -7.24 -19.87 -9.14
N LEU A 208 -7.07 -18.59 -8.82
CA LEU A 208 -7.81 -17.51 -9.47
C LEU A 208 -7.45 -17.41 -10.96
N PHE A 209 -6.18 -17.53 -11.34
CA PHE A 209 -5.73 -17.48 -12.72
C PHE A 209 -6.35 -18.59 -13.57
N SER A 210 -6.46 -19.82 -13.05
CA SER A 210 -7.15 -20.91 -13.75
C SER A 210 -8.62 -20.57 -14.03
N VAL A 211 -9.36 -20.11 -13.02
CA VAL A 211 -10.77 -19.69 -13.20
C VAL A 211 -10.87 -18.50 -14.16
N PHE A 212 -9.90 -17.59 -14.08
CA PHE A 212 -9.84 -16.41 -14.94
C PHE A 212 -9.70 -16.78 -16.41
N GLN A 213 -8.84 -17.75 -16.74
CA GLN A 213 -8.65 -18.23 -18.11
C GLN A 213 -9.90 -18.95 -18.66
N GLU A 214 -10.66 -19.63 -17.80
CA GLU A 214 -11.92 -20.29 -18.19
C GLU A 214 -13.05 -19.29 -18.46
N GLU A 215 -13.17 -18.24 -17.63
CA GLU A 215 -14.33 -17.33 -17.62
C GLU A 215 -14.11 -16.03 -18.43
N LEU A 216 -12.87 -15.51 -18.53
CA LEU A 216 -12.59 -14.18 -19.11
C LEU A 216 -11.37 -14.14 -20.05
N GLY A 217 -10.25 -14.73 -19.61
CA GLY A 217 -8.95 -14.64 -20.26
C GLY A 217 -8.22 -13.31 -20.01
N LEU A 218 -6.88 -13.38 -19.94
CA LEU A 218 -6.04 -12.23 -19.58
C LEU A 218 -6.11 -11.08 -20.61
N THR A 219 -6.33 -11.38 -21.89
CA THR A 219 -6.46 -10.35 -22.93
C THR A 219 -7.65 -9.42 -22.68
N GLN A 220 -8.80 -9.98 -22.29
CA GLN A 220 -10.00 -9.18 -22.01
C GLN A 220 -9.81 -8.34 -20.74
N LEU A 221 -9.10 -8.85 -19.73
CA LEU A 221 -8.73 -8.05 -18.55
C LEU A 221 -7.92 -6.80 -18.92
N VAL A 222 -6.90 -6.99 -19.76
CA VAL A 222 -6.06 -5.89 -20.24
C VAL A 222 -6.88 -4.93 -21.10
N GLU A 223 -7.83 -5.41 -21.89
CA GLU A 223 -8.73 -4.54 -22.66
C GLU A 223 -9.63 -3.69 -21.75
N MET A 224 -10.25 -4.29 -20.74
CA MET A 224 -11.05 -3.58 -19.74
C MET A 224 -10.21 -2.55 -18.99
N PHE A 225 -8.99 -2.92 -18.62
CA PHE A 225 -8.04 -2.01 -18.01
C PHE A 225 -7.69 -0.86 -18.97
N CYS A 226 -7.23 -1.12 -20.19
CA CYS A 226 -6.78 -0.08 -21.11
C CYS A 226 -7.91 0.82 -21.66
N THR A 227 -9.18 0.43 -21.50
CA THR A 227 -10.32 1.21 -21.97
C THR A 227 -10.79 2.18 -20.89
N GLU A 228 -10.42 3.45 -21.03
CA GLU A 228 -10.89 4.49 -20.11
C GLU A 228 -12.42 4.64 -20.20
N GLY A 229 -13.08 4.69 -19.04
CA GLY A 229 -14.54 4.71 -18.98
C GLY A 229 -15.23 3.41 -19.41
N TYR A 230 -14.52 2.27 -19.43
CA TYR A 230 -15.11 0.96 -19.70
C TYR A 230 -16.37 0.72 -18.86
N ASN A 231 -16.30 0.99 -17.56
CA ASN A 231 -17.45 0.96 -16.67
C ASN A 231 -17.90 2.40 -16.33
N LYS A 232 -19.20 2.68 -16.42
CA LYS A 232 -19.75 4.03 -16.20
C LYS A 232 -19.88 4.42 -14.73
N GLN A 233 -19.78 3.46 -13.83
CA GLN A 233 -19.94 3.62 -12.38
C GLN A 233 -18.65 3.32 -11.59
N ALA A 234 -17.58 2.90 -12.25
CA ALA A 234 -16.33 2.49 -11.62
C ALA A 234 -15.11 2.87 -12.45
N THR A 235 -13.98 3.07 -11.77
CA THR A 235 -12.71 3.53 -12.40
C THR A 235 -11.77 2.39 -12.80
N LEU A 236 -11.95 1.22 -12.18
CA LEU A 236 -11.17 -0.01 -12.39
C LEU A 236 -9.66 0.16 -12.14
N HIS A 237 -9.26 1.11 -11.30
CA HIS A 237 -7.84 1.37 -11.03
C HIS A 237 -7.12 0.15 -10.44
N CYS A 238 -7.78 -0.57 -9.53
CA CYS A 238 -7.20 -1.76 -8.88
C CYS A 238 -6.99 -2.95 -9.83
N LEU A 239 -7.50 -2.93 -11.06
CA LEU A 239 -7.11 -3.93 -12.08
C LEU A 239 -5.60 -3.90 -12.35
N GLY A 240 -4.93 -2.76 -12.18
CA GLY A 240 -3.47 -2.69 -12.27
C GLY A 240 -2.78 -3.56 -11.21
N LEU A 241 -3.26 -3.54 -9.96
CA LEU A 241 -2.73 -4.39 -8.88
C LEU A 241 -3.01 -5.87 -9.15
N LEU A 242 -4.21 -6.18 -9.66
CA LEU A 242 -4.54 -7.55 -10.07
C LEU A 242 -3.60 -8.05 -11.17
N LEU A 243 -3.36 -7.24 -12.22
CA LEU A 243 -2.43 -7.59 -13.30
C LEU A 243 -1.01 -7.81 -12.77
N SER A 244 -0.51 -6.92 -11.93
CA SER A 244 0.80 -7.06 -11.27
C SER A 244 0.89 -8.38 -10.52
N ASN A 245 -0.08 -8.68 -9.67
CA ASN A 245 -0.13 -9.92 -8.90
C ASN A 245 -0.21 -11.17 -9.78
N LEU A 246 -1.03 -11.15 -10.85
CA LEU A 246 -1.12 -12.28 -11.78
C LEU A 246 0.23 -12.57 -12.43
N THR A 247 0.98 -11.54 -12.82
CA THR A 247 2.33 -11.68 -13.42
C THR A 247 3.43 -12.16 -12.48
N GLN A 248 3.13 -12.43 -11.20
CA GLN A 248 4.03 -13.26 -10.38
C GLN A 248 4.13 -14.70 -10.94
N LEU A 249 3.08 -15.15 -11.66
CA LEU A 249 3.03 -16.47 -12.29
C LEU A 249 3.73 -16.45 -13.66
N PRO A 250 4.62 -17.41 -13.96
CA PRO A 250 5.26 -17.51 -15.29
C PRO A 250 4.27 -17.56 -16.45
N GLU A 251 3.18 -18.31 -16.30
CA GLU A 251 2.17 -18.48 -17.35
C GLU A 251 1.43 -17.17 -17.68
N ALA A 252 1.27 -16.29 -16.69
CA ALA A 252 0.71 -14.96 -16.91
C ALA A 252 1.72 -14.06 -17.63
N ARG A 253 3.01 -14.12 -17.27
CA ARG A 253 4.06 -13.35 -17.96
C ARG A 253 4.17 -13.75 -19.42
N GLU A 254 4.23 -15.04 -19.71
CA GLU A 254 4.25 -15.59 -21.08
C GLU A 254 3.11 -15.03 -21.94
N HIS A 255 1.91 -14.89 -21.37
CA HIS A 255 0.77 -14.30 -22.08
C HIS A 255 0.92 -12.79 -22.33
N ILE A 256 1.47 -12.04 -21.37
CA ILE A 256 1.71 -10.59 -21.51
C ILE A 256 2.78 -10.30 -22.57
N VAL A 257 3.86 -11.11 -22.60
CA VAL A 257 5.02 -10.94 -23.50
C VAL A 257 4.92 -11.77 -24.78
N ASP A 258 3.74 -12.32 -25.09
CA ASP A 258 3.48 -13.02 -26.36
C ASP A 258 3.52 -12.02 -27.52
N LYS A 259 4.54 -12.17 -28.38
CA LYS A 259 4.79 -11.31 -29.56
C LYS A 259 3.60 -11.22 -30.51
N ASN A 260 2.72 -12.23 -30.53
CA ASN A 260 1.57 -12.25 -31.44
C ASN A 260 0.34 -11.52 -30.90
N ARG A 261 0.34 -11.14 -29.61
CA ARG A 261 -0.84 -10.55 -28.96
C ARG A 261 -0.70 -9.05 -28.69
N CYS A 262 0.51 -8.52 -28.75
CA CYS A 262 0.84 -7.11 -28.50
C CYS A 262 0.27 -6.58 -27.17
N VAL A 263 0.23 -7.41 -26.12
CA VAL A 263 -0.42 -7.05 -24.85
C VAL A 263 0.46 -6.07 -24.06
N VAL A 264 1.76 -6.33 -23.97
CA VAL A 264 2.72 -5.46 -23.26
C VAL A 264 2.69 -4.03 -23.80
N GLN A 265 2.63 -3.82 -25.13
CA GLN A 265 2.59 -2.49 -25.74
C GLN A 265 1.35 -1.68 -25.32
N ARG A 266 0.20 -2.35 -25.10
CA ARG A 266 -1.03 -1.67 -24.64
C ARG A 266 -0.92 -1.13 -23.22
N LEU A 267 -0.01 -1.67 -22.41
CA LEU A 267 0.22 -1.24 -21.03
C LEU A 267 1.14 -0.03 -20.96
N LEU A 268 2.07 0.15 -21.90
CA LEU A 268 3.13 1.17 -21.85
C LEU A 268 2.62 2.60 -21.61
N PRO A 269 1.54 3.10 -22.26
CA PRO A 269 1.04 4.45 -22.00
C PRO A 269 0.62 4.69 -20.54
N PHE A 270 0.30 3.63 -19.81
CA PHE A 270 -0.17 3.72 -18.43
C PHE A 270 0.95 3.83 -17.40
N THR A 271 2.24 3.75 -17.79
CA THR A 271 3.37 4.07 -16.87
C THR A 271 3.33 5.53 -16.43
N GLN A 272 2.66 6.42 -17.19
CA GLN A 272 2.54 7.86 -16.92
C GLN A 272 1.09 8.30 -16.68
N TYR A 273 0.18 7.37 -16.34
CA TYR A 273 -1.23 7.67 -16.13
C TYR A 273 -1.48 8.60 -14.93
N GLN A 274 -1.68 9.90 -15.17
CA GLN A 274 -1.69 10.92 -14.11
C GLN A 274 -2.80 10.75 -13.06
N THR A 275 -4.00 10.31 -13.49
CA THR A 275 -5.20 10.29 -12.62
C THR A 275 -5.12 9.24 -11.49
N SER A 276 -4.24 8.23 -11.57
CA SER A 276 -4.18 7.17 -10.56
C SER A 276 -2.80 6.56 -10.38
N VAL A 277 -2.23 6.78 -9.18
CA VAL A 277 -0.98 6.14 -8.71
C VAL A 277 -1.12 4.61 -8.73
N VAL A 278 -2.27 4.08 -8.30
CA VAL A 278 -2.56 2.63 -8.28
C VAL A 278 -2.45 2.02 -9.68
N ARG A 279 -2.97 2.74 -10.69
CA ARG A 279 -2.94 2.29 -12.08
C ARG A 279 -1.52 2.30 -12.65
N ARG A 280 -0.75 3.36 -12.41
CA ARG A 280 0.66 3.46 -12.80
C ARG A 280 1.51 2.38 -12.14
N GLY A 281 1.44 2.29 -10.81
CA GLY A 281 2.20 1.32 -10.02
C GLY A 281 1.86 -0.12 -10.40
N GLY A 282 0.60 -0.43 -10.68
CA GLY A 282 0.19 -1.75 -11.16
C GLY A 282 0.84 -2.12 -12.50
N VAL A 283 0.84 -1.20 -13.47
CA VAL A 283 1.48 -1.42 -14.78
C VAL A 283 2.99 -1.58 -14.65
N ILE A 284 3.63 -0.70 -13.88
CA ILE A 284 5.08 -0.76 -13.67
C ILE A 284 5.46 -2.06 -12.95
N GLY A 285 4.68 -2.50 -11.96
CA GLY A 285 4.84 -3.81 -11.33
C GLY A 285 4.67 -4.97 -12.32
N THR A 286 3.69 -4.91 -13.21
CA THR A 286 3.53 -5.89 -14.30
C THR A 286 4.75 -5.95 -15.23
N LEU A 287 5.26 -4.80 -15.67
CA LEU A 287 6.43 -4.72 -16.55
C LEU A 287 7.69 -5.24 -15.84
N ARG A 288 7.90 -4.85 -14.59
CA ARG A 288 8.98 -5.35 -13.73
C ARG A 288 8.95 -6.87 -13.65
N ASN A 289 7.78 -7.44 -13.37
CA ASN A 289 7.62 -8.88 -13.28
C ASN A 289 7.95 -9.58 -14.59
N CYS A 290 7.51 -9.04 -15.73
CA CYS A 290 7.86 -9.55 -17.06
C CYS A 290 9.36 -9.52 -17.35
N CYS A 291 10.11 -8.60 -16.73
CA CYS A 291 11.56 -8.51 -16.90
C CYS A 291 12.36 -9.53 -16.06
N PHE A 292 11.74 -10.35 -15.21
CA PHE A 292 12.43 -11.50 -14.62
C PHE A 292 12.76 -12.59 -15.65
N ASP A 293 12.00 -12.66 -16.75
CA ASP A 293 12.27 -13.60 -17.83
C ASP A 293 13.22 -12.97 -18.85
N HIS A 294 14.53 -13.20 -18.67
CA HIS A 294 15.59 -12.60 -19.50
C HIS A 294 15.50 -12.93 -20.99
N GLY A 295 14.82 -14.02 -21.36
CA GLY A 295 14.62 -14.42 -22.77
C GLY A 295 13.89 -13.38 -23.63
N HIS A 296 13.21 -12.41 -23.00
CA HIS A 296 12.46 -11.37 -23.70
C HIS A 296 13.16 -9.99 -23.72
N HIS A 297 14.27 -9.80 -23.02
CA HIS A 297 14.90 -8.47 -22.85
C HIS A 297 15.24 -7.79 -24.18
N GLU A 298 15.90 -8.51 -25.09
CA GLU A 298 16.28 -7.96 -26.40
C GLU A 298 15.05 -7.52 -27.21
N TRP A 299 13.97 -8.29 -27.15
CA TRP A 299 12.73 -7.94 -27.84
C TRP A 299 12.00 -6.77 -27.17
N LEU A 300 11.93 -6.73 -25.83
CA LEU A 300 11.33 -5.63 -25.09
C LEU A 300 12.05 -4.30 -25.33
N LEU A 301 13.37 -4.35 -25.52
CA LEU A 301 14.22 -3.19 -25.82
C LEU A 301 14.30 -2.84 -27.31
N SER A 302 13.83 -3.70 -28.20
CA SER A 302 13.81 -3.46 -29.64
C SER A 302 12.69 -2.50 -30.04
N ASP A 303 12.78 -1.96 -31.27
CA ASP A 303 11.77 -1.07 -31.85
C ASP A 303 10.35 -1.70 -31.94
N ASP A 304 10.20 -3.02 -31.80
CA ASP A 304 8.90 -3.71 -31.79
C ASP A 304 8.06 -3.41 -30.53
N VAL A 305 8.72 -3.08 -29.41
CA VAL A 305 8.08 -2.77 -28.13
C VAL A 305 8.47 -1.38 -27.65
N ASP A 306 9.75 -1.02 -27.80
CA ASP A 306 10.35 0.23 -27.38
C ASP A 306 9.98 0.59 -25.92
N ILE A 307 10.27 -0.33 -24.99
CA ILE A 307 9.89 -0.16 -23.58
C ILE A 307 10.66 0.97 -22.88
N LEU A 308 11.86 1.28 -23.36
CA LEU A 308 12.84 2.09 -22.65
C LEU A 308 12.38 3.54 -22.39
N PRO A 309 11.81 4.28 -23.36
CA PRO A 309 11.26 5.62 -23.11
C PRO A 309 10.19 5.63 -22.02
N PHE A 310 9.32 4.62 -21.97
CA PHE A 310 8.22 4.55 -21.00
C PHE A 310 8.70 4.28 -19.57
N LEU A 311 9.88 3.69 -19.40
CA LEU A 311 10.51 3.47 -18.09
C LEU A 311 11.34 4.68 -17.64
N LEU A 312 11.98 5.38 -18.57
CA LEU A 312 12.87 6.50 -18.27
C LEU A 312 12.14 7.83 -18.12
N LEU A 313 11.07 8.06 -18.90
CA LEU A 313 10.38 9.34 -18.88
C LEU A 313 9.81 9.71 -17.50
N PRO A 314 9.28 8.78 -16.68
CA PRO A 314 8.92 9.10 -15.30
C PRO A 314 10.12 9.42 -14.39
N LEU A 315 11.33 8.98 -14.73
CA LEU A 315 12.56 9.25 -13.97
C LEU A 315 13.29 10.52 -14.46
N ALA A 316 13.00 10.99 -15.67
CA ALA A 316 13.61 12.19 -16.23
C ALA A 316 13.00 13.48 -15.65
N GLY A 317 13.85 14.47 -15.38
CA GLY A 317 13.47 15.79 -14.87
C GLY A 317 13.69 16.90 -15.90
N PRO A 318 13.62 18.17 -15.45
CA PRO A 318 13.73 19.35 -16.31
C PRO A 318 15.18 19.80 -16.53
N GLU A 319 16.18 18.99 -16.18
CA GLU A 319 17.59 19.37 -16.28
C GLU A 319 18.04 19.55 -17.74
N GLU A 320 18.84 20.59 -17.98
CA GLU A 320 19.48 20.83 -19.28
C GLU A 320 20.66 19.87 -19.48
N LEU A 321 20.46 18.84 -20.30
CA LEU A 321 21.53 17.96 -20.77
C LEU A 321 22.30 18.61 -21.92
N SER A 322 23.57 18.23 -22.09
CA SER A 322 24.36 18.69 -23.23
C SER A 322 23.78 18.21 -24.57
N GLU A 323 24.18 18.83 -25.68
CA GLU A 323 23.71 18.45 -27.02
C GLU A 323 24.08 17.00 -27.35
N GLU A 324 25.32 16.60 -27.09
CA GLU A 324 25.80 15.22 -27.26
C GLU A 324 25.01 14.24 -26.37
N GLU A 325 24.70 14.62 -25.13
CA GLU A 325 23.90 13.77 -24.25
C GLU A 325 22.47 13.59 -24.79
N ASN A 326 21.83 14.68 -25.25
CA ASN A 326 20.48 14.63 -25.83
C ASN A 326 20.43 13.80 -27.12
N GLU A 327 21.39 13.97 -28.04
CA GLU A 327 21.39 13.23 -29.31
C GLU A 327 21.46 11.70 -29.12
N GLY A 328 22.08 11.23 -28.04
CA GLY A 328 22.16 9.81 -27.68
C GLY A 328 20.90 9.23 -27.03
N LEU A 329 19.97 10.07 -26.56
CA LEU A 329 18.75 9.62 -25.89
C LEU A 329 17.66 9.16 -26.87
N PRO A 330 16.73 8.29 -26.44
CA PRO A 330 15.48 8.09 -27.17
C PRO A 330 14.73 9.41 -27.42
N VAL A 331 14.04 9.51 -28.55
CA VAL A 331 13.45 10.76 -29.04
C VAL A 331 12.52 11.41 -28.01
N ASP A 332 11.71 10.63 -27.30
CA ASP A 332 10.77 11.15 -26.29
C ASP A 332 11.43 11.76 -25.04
N LEU A 333 12.74 11.56 -24.87
CA LEU A 333 13.53 12.04 -23.73
C LEU A 333 14.42 13.23 -24.09
N GLN A 334 14.48 13.62 -25.37
CA GLN A 334 15.31 14.74 -25.81
C GLN A 334 14.61 16.07 -25.52
N TYR A 335 15.37 17.04 -25.00
CA TYR A 335 14.92 18.42 -24.80
C TYR A 335 13.59 18.54 -24.03
N LEU A 336 13.52 17.89 -22.87
CA LEU A 336 12.35 17.95 -22.00
C LEU A 336 12.05 19.38 -21.54
N PRO A 337 10.78 19.75 -21.34
CA PRO A 337 10.40 21.11 -20.95
C PRO A 337 10.76 21.42 -19.49
N GLU A 338 10.90 22.70 -19.16
CA GLU A 338 11.24 23.16 -17.80
C GLU A 338 10.21 22.78 -16.73
N ASP A 339 8.95 22.53 -17.13
CA ASP A 339 7.89 22.09 -16.23
C ASP A 339 7.82 20.56 -16.08
N LYS A 340 8.73 19.81 -16.70
CA LYS A 340 8.81 18.36 -16.58
C LYS A 340 9.04 17.96 -15.12
N LYS A 341 8.13 17.11 -14.62
CA LYS A 341 8.24 16.50 -13.30
C LYS A 341 8.54 15.01 -13.38
N ARG A 342 9.33 14.54 -12.44
CA ARG A 342 9.53 13.11 -12.19
C ARG A 342 8.29 12.51 -11.53
N GLU A 343 8.21 11.20 -11.50
CA GLU A 343 7.23 10.47 -10.68
C GLU A 343 7.39 10.88 -9.21
N ASP A 344 6.27 11.20 -8.56
CA ASP A 344 6.25 11.67 -7.18
C ASP A 344 6.31 10.49 -6.19
N ASP A 345 5.78 9.33 -6.56
CA ASP A 345 5.70 8.15 -5.69
C ASP A 345 7.07 7.41 -5.62
N PRO A 346 7.68 7.28 -4.43
CA PRO A 346 9.00 6.65 -4.27
C PRO A 346 8.99 5.16 -4.59
N ASP A 347 7.91 4.44 -4.29
CA ASP A 347 7.81 3.01 -4.58
C ASP A 347 7.75 2.79 -6.09
N ILE A 348 7.03 3.64 -6.83
CA ILE A 348 7.02 3.60 -8.29
C ILE A 348 8.40 3.92 -8.87
N ARG A 349 9.08 4.97 -8.39
CA ARG A 349 10.45 5.29 -8.82
C ARG A 349 11.40 4.12 -8.61
N LYS A 350 11.35 3.47 -7.44
CA LYS A 350 12.13 2.27 -7.17
C LYS A 350 11.80 1.12 -8.11
N MET A 351 10.53 0.83 -8.36
CA MET A 351 10.14 -0.24 -9.29
C MET A 351 10.64 0.03 -10.72
N LEU A 352 10.65 1.28 -11.19
CA LEU A 352 11.20 1.66 -12.49
C LEU A 352 12.71 1.39 -12.57
N LEU A 353 13.47 1.80 -11.55
CA LEU A 353 14.91 1.55 -11.45
C LEU A 353 15.22 0.06 -11.40
N GLU A 354 14.46 -0.71 -10.63
CA GLU A 354 14.60 -2.18 -10.57
C GLU A 354 14.26 -2.83 -11.92
N THR A 355 13.28 -2.31 -12.65
CA THR A 355 12.95 -2.81 -13.99
C THR A 355 14.10 -2.55 -14.97
N LEU A 356 14.67 -1.34 -14.96
CA LEU A 356 15.86 -1.01 -15.77
C LEU A 356 17.06 -1.88 -15.37
N PHE A 357 17.27 -2.10 -14.08
CA PHE A 357 18.33 -2.97 -13.58
C PHE A 357 18.16 -4.42 -14.04
N LEU A 358 16.94 -4.98 -14.00
CA LEU A 358 16.64 -6.31 -14.54
C LEU A 358 16.98 -6.39 -16.03
N LEU A 359 16.64 -5.37 -16.82
CA LEU A 359 17.00 -5.32 -18.24
C LEU A 359 18.52 -5.29 -18.47
N THR A 360 19.32 -4.80 -17.53
CA THR A 360 20.79 -4.88 -17.59
C THR A 360 21.40 -6.24 -17.21
N ALA A 361 20.57 -7.23 -16.85
CA ALA A 361 21.11 -8.54 -16.50
C ALA A 361 21.75 -9.25 -17.71
N THR A 362 21.24 -8.99 -18.91
CA THR A 362 21.82 -9.50 -20.16
C THR A 362 22.80 -8.51 -20.78
N LYS A 363 23.81 -9.02 -21.49
CA LYS A 363 24.78 -8.22 -22.26
C LYS A 363 24.09 -7.32 -23.28
N ALA A 364 23.14 -7.87 -24.03
CA ALA A 364 22.37 -7.11 -25.02
C ALA A 364 21.63 -5.94 -24.36
N GLY A 365 21.04 -6.17 -23.18
CA GLY A 365 20.39 -5.11 -22.41
C GLY A 365 21.36 -4.05 -21.91
N ARG A 366 22.51 -4.43 -21.32
CA ARG A 366 23.57 -3.47 -20.92
C ARG A 366 24.03 -2.61 -22.09
N GLN A 367 24.31 -3.24 -23.23
CA GLN A 367 24.75 -2.53 -24.43
C GLN A 367 23.67 -1.56 -24.91
N THR A 368 22.42 -2.00 -24.99
CA THR A 368 21.32 -1.15 -25.43
C THR A 368 21.13 0.07 -24.52
N LEU A 369 21.14 -0.10 -23.19
CA LEU A 369 21.00 1.03 -22.26
C LEU A 369 22.20 1.99 -22.31
N LYS A 370 23.42 1.49 -22.54
CA LYS A 370 24.61 2.33 -22.74
C LYS A 370 24.55 3.08 -24.07
N GLU A 371 24.14 2.42 -25.15
CA GLU A 371 24.01 2.99 -26.49
C GLU A 371 22.91 4.06 -26.57
N LYS A 372 21.81 3.87 -25.83
CA LYS A 372 20.71 4.85 -25.70
C LYS A 372 20.99 5.93 -24.64
N ASN A 373 22.26 6.06 -24.24
CA ASN A 373 22.76 7.06 -23.32
C ASN A 373 21.91 7.25 -22.06
N VAL A 374 21.59 6.17 -21.35
CA VAL A 374 20.72 6.23 -20.15
C VAL A 374 21.41 6.91 -18.95
N TYR A 375 22.74 6.89 -18.91
CA TYR A 375 23.52 7.36 -17.76
C TYR A 375 23.24 8.82 -17.33
N PRO A 376 23.19 9.83 -18.21
CA PRO A 376 22.89 11.21 -17.82
C PRO A 376 21.56 11.35 -17.08
N ILE A 377 20.49 10.68 -17.51
CA ILE A 377 19.20 10.70 -16.81
C ILE A 377 19.36 10.14 -15.39
N MET A 378 20.09 9.03 -15.24
CA MET A 378 20.30 8.40 -13.93
C MET A 378 21.19 9.25 -13.02
N ARG A 379 22.20 9.94 -13.57
CA ARG A 379 23.06 10.88 -12.85
C ARG A 379 22.23 12.02 -12.25
N GLU A 380 21.43 12.71 -13.07
CA GLU A 380 20.59 13.81 -12.60
C GLU A 380 19.50 13.32 -11.63
N PHE A 381 18.90 12.15 -11.91
CA PHE A 381 17.94 11.52 -11.01
C PHE A 381 18.55 11.23 -9.63
N HIS A 382 19.73 10.61 -9.56
CA HIS A 382 20.39 10.29 -8.30
C HIS A 382 20.76 11.55 -7.50
N THR A 383 21.16 12.64 -8.17
CA THR A 383 21.41 13.92 -7.51
C THR A 383 20.13 14.57 -6.96
N TRP A 384 18.99 14.37 -7.61
CA TRP A 384 17.70 14.91 -7.19
C TRP A 384 16.98 14.08 -6.12
N GLU A 385 17.20 12.76 -6.12
CA GLU A 385 16.50 11.81 -5.23
C GLU A 385 16.82 12.04 -3.75
N LYS A 386 15.79 11.92 -2.91
CA LYS A 386 15.87 12.14 -1.46
C LYS A 386 15.64 10.86 -0.65
N GLU A 387 14.97 9.89 -1.24
CA GLU A 387 14.66 8.63 -0.56
C GLU A 387 15.86 7.69 -0.62
N PRO A 388 16.49 7.33 0.53
CA PRO A 388 17.74 6.58 0.55
C PRO A 388 17.65 5.25 -0.19
N HIS A 389 16.54 4.53 -0.01
CA HIS A 389 16.30 3.24 -0.65
C HIS A 389 16.12 3.35 -2.18
N VAL A 390 15.65 4.50 -2.69
CA VAL A 390 15.52 4.76 -4.14
C VAL A 390 16.88 5.20 -4.70
N ALA A 391 17.60 6.06 -3.97
CA ALA A 391 18.95 6.49 -4.34
C ALA A 391 19.89 5.28 -4.47
N ALA A 392 19.85 4.34 -3.52
CA ALA A 392 20.62 3.09 -3.59
C ALA A 392 20.24 2.21 -4.79
N ALA A 393 18.97 2.22 -5.23
CA ALA A 393 18.57 1.53 -6.47
C ALA A 393 19.14 2.22 -7.72
N ALA A 394 19.15 3.55 -7.74
CA ALA A 394 19.75 4.33 -8.82
C ALA A 394 21.28 4.14 -8.88
N GLU A 395 21.95 4.11 -7.73
CA GLU A 395 23.40 3.88 -7.64
C GLU A 395 23.77 2.51 -8.22
N ARG A 396 23.06 1.44 -7.86
CA ARG A 396 23.28 0.10 -8.42
C ARG A 396 23.15 0.08 -9.94
N LEU A 397 22.13 0.75 -10.48
CA LEU A 397 21.96 0.87 -11.93
C LEU A 397 23.10 1.68 -12.57
N ILE A 398 23.49 2.80 -11.98
CA ILE A 398 24.60 3.64 -12.44
C ILE A 398 25.90 2.83 -12.50
N GLN A 399 26.20 2.04 -11.47
CA GLN A 399 27.40 1.20 -11.42
C GLN A 399 27.46 0.23 -12.61
N VAL A 400 26.33 -0.34 -13.03
CA VAL A 400 26.26 -1.22 -14.22
C VAL A 400 26.46 -0.41 -15.52
N LEU A 401 25.91 0.80 -15.59
CA LEU A 401 26.01 1.66 -16.78
C LEU A 401 27.42 2.20 -17.01
N ILE A 402 28.18 2.51 -15.96
CA ILE A 402 29.56 2.99 -16.06
C ILE A 402 30.60 1.87 -16.03
N GLY A 403 30.24 0.70 -15.53
CA GLY A 403 31.14 -0.44 -15.38
C GLY A 403 31.56 -1.06 -16.72
N ASP A 404 32.70 -1.73 -16.71
CA ASP A 404 33.16 -2.54 -17.83
C ASP A 404 32.24 -3.75 -18.06
N GLU A 405 32.21 -4.25 -19.30
CA GLU A 405 31.45 -5.46 -19.62
C GLU A 405 32.04 -6.67 -18.86
N PRO A 406 31.20 -7.51 -18.22
CA PRO A 406 31.65 -8.73 -17.56
C PRO A 406 32.45 -9.67 -18.46
N GLN A 407 33.21 -10.56 -17.84
CA GLN A 407 34.05 -11.54 -18.53
C GLN A 407 33.21 -12.47 -19.41
N THR A 408 33.83 -13.03 -20.46
CA THR A 408 33.20 -14.04 -21.32
C THR A 408 32.67 -15.21 -20.48
N GLY A 409 31.41 -15.59 -20.69
CA GLY A 409 30.68 -16.54 -19.84
C GLY A 409 29.80 -15.90 -18.76
N MET A 410 29.84 -14.57 -18.60
CA MET A 410 28.94 -13.79 -17.73
C MET A 410 28.03 -12.85 -18.55
N GLU A 411 27.65 -13.28 -19.76
CA GLU A 411 26.77 -12.48 -20.62
C GLU A 411 25.37 -12.33 -20.02
N ASN A 412 24.88 -13.33 -19.30
CA ASN A 412 23.61 -13.27 -18.58
C ASN A 412 23.83 -13.46 -17.08
N LEU A 413 23.74 -12.37 -16.33
CA LEU A 413 23.98 -12.34 -14.88
C LEU A 413 22.93 -13.12 -14.09
N MET A 414 21.77 -13.44 -14.68
CA MET A 414 20.73 -14.25 -14.04
C MET A 414 21.01 -15.76 -14.09
N GLU A 415 21.93 -16.20 -14.96
CA GLU A 415 22.29 -17.61 -15.16
C GLU A 415 23.66 -17.97 -14.54
N VAL A 416 24.37 -16.99 -13.98
CA VAL A 416 25.68 -17.21 -13.36
C VAL A 416 25.52 -18.01 -12.07
N GLU A 417 26.20 -19.17 -11.99
CA GLU A 417 26.30 -19.93 -10.74
C GLU A 417 27.18 -19.17 -9.74
N ILE A 418 26.57 -18.78 -8.62
CA ILE A 418 27.25 -18.07 -7.54
C ILE A 418 27.77 -19.12 -6.53
N PRO A 419 29.08 -19.16 -6.22
CA PRO A 419 29.60 -20.02 -5.16
C PRO A 419 28.93 -19.72 -3.81
N GLU A 420 28.65 -20.75 -3.00
CA GLU A 420 27.93 -20.63 -1.72
C GLU A 420 28.57 -19.58 -0.79
N ASP A 421 29.90 -19.50 -0.73
CA ASP A 421 30.61 -18.55 0.12
C ASP A 421 30.49 -17.10 -0.36
N VAL A 422 30.25 -16.89 -1.65
CA VAL A 422 29.98 -15.58 -2.24
C VAL A 422 28.52 -15.22 -2.01
N GLU A 423 27.61 -16.18 -2.18
CA GLU A 423 26.18 -15.98 -1.94
C GLU A 423 25.90 -15.59 -0.47
N GLU A 424 26.56 -16.26 0.50
CA GLU A 424 26.47 -15.88 1.91
C GLU A 424 26.98 -14.46 2.17
N LYS A 425 28.12 -14.07 1.59
CA LYS A 425 28.66 -12.71 1.72
C LYS A 425 27.73 -11.67 1.10
N LEU A 426 27.15 -11.94 -0.07
CA LEU A 426 26.18 -11.04 -0.71
C LEU A 426 24.96 -10.87 0.20
N LYS A 427 24.42 -11.95 0.76
CA LYS A 427 23.31 -11.89 1.73
C LYS A 427 23.66 -11.07 2.98
N GLU A 428 24.87 -11.23 3.51
CA GLU A 428 25.33 -10.43 4.66
C GLU A 428 25.44 -8.94 4.33
N VAL A 429 25.94 -8.61 3.13
CA VAL A 429 26.02 -7.23 2.64
C VAL A 429 24.62 -6.65 2.46
N ASP A 430 23.70 -7.37 1.79
CA ASP A 430 22.32 -6.94 1.57
C ASP A 430 21.59 -6.66 2.90
N VAL A 431 21.73 -7.56 3.89
CA VAL A 431 21.13 -7.38 5.22
C VAL A 431 21.71 -6.16 5.92
N LYS A 432 23.02 -5.94 5.79
CA LYS A 432 23.69 -4.81 6.42
C LYS A 432 23.29 -3.48 5.76
N GLU A 433 23.25 -3.42 4.44
CA GLU A 433 22.76 -2.26 3.69
C GLU A 433 21.31 -1.94 4.07
N GLN A 434 20.46 -2.95 4.19
CA GLN A 434 19.06 -2.75 4.60
C GLN A 434 18.94 -2.20 6.02
N GLN A 435 19.74 -2.71 6.97
CA GLN A 435 19.79 -2.15 8.33
C GLN A 435 20.33 -0.73 8.38
N GLU A 436 21.25 -0.35 7.49
CA GLU A 436 21.77 1.02 7.40
C GLU A 436 20.72 1.97 6.83
N LEU A 437 20.00 1.56 5.78
CA LEU A 437 18.89 2.30 5.20
C LEU A 437 17.75 2.51 6.21
N GLU A 438 17.38 1.48 6.98
CA GLU A 438 16.35 1.59 8.02
C GLU A 438 16.73 2.62 9.10
N LYS A 439 18.00 2.65 9.51
CA LYS A 439 18.50 3.64 10.48
C LYS A 439 18.50 5.06 9.92
N GLU A 440 18.87 5.22 8.66
CA GLU A 440 18.86 6.53 8.00
C GLU A 440 17.42 7.05 7.86
N GLU A 441 16.48 6.17 7.53
CA GLU A 441 15.06 6.50 7.45
C GLU A 441 14.47 6.86 8.83
N GLU A 442 14.81 6.11 9.88
CA GLU A 442 14.40 6.42 11.26
C GLU A 442 14.94 7.79 11.70
N LYS A 443 16.22 8.05 11.43
CA LYS A 443 16.84 9.34 11.74
C LYS A 443 16.20 10.50 10.97
N ARG A 444 15.89 10.32 9.68
CA ARG A 444 15.16 11.34 8.90
C ARG A 444 13.78 11.62 9.49
N ARG A 445 13.03 10.59 9.91
CA ARG A 445 11.72 10.76 10.54
C ARG A 445 11.82 11.55 11.85
N GLU A 446 12.84 11.26 12.67
CA GLU A 446 13.10 12.02 13.89
C GLU A 446 13.42 13.50 13.59
N GLU A 447 14.25 13.78 12.59
CA GLU A 447 14.58 15.15 12.16
C GLU A 447 13.35 15.90 11.62
N GLU A 448 12.50 15.23 10.82
CA GLU A 448 11.25 15.78 10.30
C GLU A 448 10.24 16.09 11.43
N GLU A 449 10.12 15.21 12.42
CA GLU A 449 9.30 15.47 13.61
C GLU A 449 9.81 16.63 14.46
N GLU A 450 11.13 16.77 14.62
CA GLU A 450 11.73 17.91 15.32
C GLU A 450 11.50 19.23 14.60
N GLU A 451 11.63 19.25 13.27
CA GLU A 451 11.30 20.42 12.45
C GLU A 451 9.82 20.79 12.56
N GLU A 452 8.91 19.81 12.52
CA GLU A 452 7.48 20.06 12.65
C GLU A 452 7.13 20.64 14.03
N LYS A 453 7.70 20.07 15.10
CA LYS A 453 7.55 20.60 16.48
C LYS A 453 8.04 22.06 16.55
N LYS A 454 9.16 22.38 15.90
CA LYS A 454 9.70 23.75 15.85
C LYS A 454 8.81 24.71 15.04
N ARG A 455 8.28 24.29 13.90
CA ARG A 455 7.35 25.09 13.10
C ARG A 455 6.06 25.40 13.87
N ASN A 456 5.55 24.42 14.61
CA ASN A 456 4.37 24.59 15.47
C ASN A 456 4.66 25.55 16.63
N SER A 457 5.81 25.45 17.29
CA SER A 457 6.18 26.41 18.35
C SER A 457 6.34 27.84 17.83
N ASP A 458 6.93 28.01 16.64
CA ASP A 458 7.11 29.32 16.01
C ASP A 458 5.76 29.92 15.53
N ALA A 459 4.80 29.08 15.14
CA ALA A 459 3.43 29.51 14.83
C ALA A 459 2.70 29.99 16.09
N GLU A 460 2.72 29.21 17.18
CA GLU A 460 2.12 29.60 18.45
C GLU A 460 2.71 30.89 19.02
N GLN A 461 4.03 31.11 18.87
CA GLN A 461 4.66 32.33 19.32
C GLN A 461 4.21 33.56 18.51
N ARG A 462 4.07 33.43 17.19
CA ARG A 462 3.56 34.51 16.32
C ARG A 462 2.12 34.87 16.63
N ASP A 463 1.28 33.88 16.93
CA ASP A 463 -0.13 34.11 17.30
C ASP A 463 -0.24 34.84 18.64
N ARG A 464 0.59 34.47 19.64
CA ARG A 464 0.64 35.18 20.93
C ARG A 464 1.14 36.62 20.79
N GLU A 465 2.12 36.86 19.92
CA GLU A 465 2.62 38.22 19.65
C GLU A 465 1.57 39.09 18.95
N GLN A 466 0.78 38.53 18.01
CA GLN A 466 -0.34 39.23 17.37
C GLN A 466 -1.48 39.56 18.34
N GLU A 467 -1.86 38.64 19.25
CA GLU A 467 -2.86 38.93 20.28
C GLU A 467 -2.40 40.01 21.26
N SER A 468 -1.10 40.05 21.59
CA SER A 468 -0.54 41.07 22.49
C SER A 468 -0.47 42.48 21.86
N GLY A 469 -0.32 42.57 20.54
CA GLY A 469 -0.27 43.83 19.79
C GLY A 469 -1.63 44.48 19.54
N LEU A 470 -2.73 43.75 19.72
CA LEU A 470 -4.11 44.27 19.60
C LEU A 470 -4.65 44.86 20.92
N ILE A 471 -3.90 44.76 22.03
CA ILE A 471 -4.30 45.22 23.37
C ILE A 471 -3.62 46.56 23.75
N GLN A 472 -2.75 47.12 22.90
CA GLN A 472 -2.22 48.50 23.01
C GLN A 472 -2.98 49.45 22.09
#